data_AF-A0A3P3YYA8-F1
#
_entry.id   AF-A0A3P3YYA8-F1
#
_cell.length_a   1.000
_cell.length_b   1.000
_cell.length_c   1.000
_cell.angle_alpha   90.00
_cell.angle_beta   90.00
_cell.angle_gamma   90.00
#
_symmetry.space_group_name_H-M   'P 1'
#
loop_
_entity.id
_entity.type
_entity.pdbx_description
1 polymer ?
#
loop_
_entity_poly.entity_id
_entity_poly.type
_entity_poly.pdbx_seq_one_letter_code
_entity_poly.pdbx_strand_id
1 'polypeptide(L)'
;MSLSRLPLAPRGLRRGSAPALCISSSIGRTVVLRYRYSIDRLCKTTVAQSRATSTLAAPPVVRGAVSCSTPSACPLAPFRFRLEQLPPQLRREFDVDANQRALRHLRHRTRADTDTNGSSAAPLDLSVTPSTVYPVVWRCTQCQSQWSARPSDRANPQLADVHRCPQCYGGEHLPSDAPDAPAPPHAGAQPGPSSQRPTAPTGVGLLCDAYPLLAAQWDPLRNQLPQSQVLQCVTEVHTSSASKVWWRCPLCCSPWLESVSSRVAQYALALQRHSAHSKPGLPGTATTPGDDPHGATRELVPLCPSCERRGAGALNAITSASPRRFLADDTLLLGEVLLRPHQDPRQISLSSEMTLQWRCHSCQFEYAATVANRFLRHERCPQCSGRSKSLLNLLVVQRPDVVREVSKHISRTRLRYVTVHDDIELSFVCRTCYAPYRMTARARCTVPRGVPACSKCFLTSSQVLTEAQQQHQHGGVKALSARARRRVRQRALQLSRSNRHKERLAATANELSHRDNALKD
;
A
#
# COMPACT_ATOMS: atom_id res chain seq x y z
N MET A 1 -3.73 -15.78 45.98
CA MET A 1 -5.15 -15.68 46.38
C MET A 1 -5.71 -14.46 45.66
N SER A 2 -6.72 -14.50 44.79
CA SER A 2 -7.65 -15.54 44.39
C SER A 2 -8.03 -15.31 42.92
N LEU A 3 -8.15 -16.41 42.17
CA LEU A 3 -8.48 -16.47 40.75
C LEU A 3 -10.00 -16.35 40.56
N SER A 4 -10.45 -15.45 39.69
CA SER A 4 -11.85 -15.35 39.26
C SER A 4 -12.14 -16.36 38.14
N ARG A 5 -13.10 -17.25 38.38
CA ARG A 5 -13.50 -18.37 37.53
C ARG A 5 -14.29 -17.92 36.29
N LEU A 6 -13.94 -18.50 35.14
CA LEU A 6 -14.75 -18.52 33.92
C LEU A 6 -15.94 -19.50 34.08
N PRO A 7 -17.13 -19.22 33.51
CA PRO A 7 -18.25 -20.14 33.55
C PRO A 7 -18.11 -21.29 32.54
N LEU A 8 -18.43 -22.50 33.00
CA LEU A 8 -18.47 -23.76 32.26
C LEU A 8 -19.67 -23.83 31.31
N ALA A 9 -19.44 -24.46 30.15
CA ALA A 9 -20.44 -24.76 29.13
C ALA A 9 -21.45 -25.85 29.57
N PRO A 10 -22.69 -25.84 29.03
CA PRO A 10 -23.59 -26.98 29.18
C PRO A 10 -23.24 -28.11 28.22
N ARG A 11 -23.25 -29.34 28.75
CA ARG A 11 -23.07 -30.59 28.01
C ARG A 11 -24.41 -31.07 27.44
N GLY A 12 -24.43 -31.49 26.18
CA GLY A 12 -25.39 -32.47 25.68
C GLY A 12 -25.99 -32.16 24.32
N LEU A 13 -25.38 -32.66 23.24
CA LEU A 13 -26.10 -33.19 22.08
C LEU A 13 -25.14 -34.09 21.27
N ARG A 14 -25.64 -35.28 20.92
CA ARG A 14 -24.89 -36.41 20.37
C ARG A 14 -24.57 -36.23 18.88
N ARG A 15 -23.52 -36.96 18.50
CA ARG A 15 -23.01 -37.33 17.16
C ARG A 15 -24.06 -37.35 16.02
N GLY A 16 -23.68 -36.78 14.88
CA GLY A 16 -24.27 -37.08 13.58
C GLY A 16 -23.68 -36.23 12.44
N SER A 17 -23.14 -36.90 11.42
CA SER A 17 -22.79 -36.41 10.07
C SER A 17 -21.78 -35.26 9.91
N ALA A 18 -20.56 -35.63 9.49
CA ALA A 18 -19.59 -34.72 8.89
C ALA A 18 -19.95 -34.45 7.42
N PRO A 19 -20.01 -33.18 6.96
CA PRO A 19 -19.90 -32.89 5.54
C PRO A 19 -18.41 -32.96 5.15
N ALA A 20 -18.09 -33.90 4.26
CA ALA A 20 -16.79 -34.01 3.63
C ALA A 20 -16.51 -32.74 2.79
N LEU A 21 -15.75 -31.81 3.35
CA LEU A 21 -15.18 -30.70 2.58
C LEU A 21 -13.97 -31.23 1.80
N CYS A 22 -14.19 -31.51 0.52
CA CYS A 22 -13.15 -31.75 -0.46
C CYS A 22 -12.23 -30.52 -0.54
N ILE A 23 -11.07 -30.58 0.12
CA ILE A 23 -10.00 -29.60 -0.02
C ILE A 23 -9.31 -29.86 -1.37
N SER A 24 -9.70 -29.11 -2.41
CA SER A 24 -8.95 -29.06 -3.66
C SER A 24 -7.62 -28.34 -3.42
N SER A 25 -6.55 -29.11 -3.32
CA SER A 25 -5.17 -28.63 -3.20
C SER A 25 -4.60 -28.31 -4.59
N SER A 26 -4.74 -27.06 -5.02
CA SER A 26 -4.01 -26.52 -6.18
C SER A 26 -2.58 -26.18 -5.78
N ILE A 27 -1.67 -27.13 -6.00
CA ILE A 27 -0.21 -26.97 -5.86
C ILE A 27 0.33 -26.18 -7.06
N GLY A 28 1.02 -25.08 -6.75
CA GLY A 28 2.20 -24.56 -7.46
C GLY A 28 2.11 -24.42 -8.99
N ARG A 29 1.71 -23.23 -9.45
CA ARG A 29 2.16 -22.72 -10.74
C ARG A 29 3.33 -21.78 -10.50
N THR A 30 4.53 -22.17 -10.92
CA THR A 30 5.55 -21.21 -11.36
C THR A 30 5.02 -20.61 -12.64
N VAL A 31 4.36 -19.45 -12.54
CA VAL A 31 4.04 -18.65 -13.72
C VAL A 31 5.25 -17.75 -13.95
N VAL A 32 6.05 -18.06 -14.96
CA VAL A 32 6.84 -17.03 -15.62
C VAL A 32 5.82 -16.17 -16.36
N LEU A 33 5.31 -15.14 -15.68
CA LEU A 33 4.46 -14.14 -16.30
C LEU A 33 5.33 -13.31 -17.24
N ARG A 34 5.36 -13.68 -18.52
CA ARG A 34 5.58 -12.69 -19.57
C ARG A 34 4.35 -11.78 -19.56
N TYR A 35 4.46 -10.63 -18.91
CA TYR A 35 3.43 -9.61 -18.92
C TYR A 35 3.38 -9.01 -20.33
N ARG A 36 2.44 -9.48 -21.15
CA ARG A 36 1.80 -8.63 -22.16
C ARG A 36 0.57 -8.05 -21.49
N TYR A 37 0.63 -6.77 -21.14
CA TYR A 37 -0.54 -6.03 -20.69
C TYR A 37 -1.45 -5.82 -21.90
N SER A 38 -2.57 -6.53 -21.95
CA SER A 38 -3.74 -6.10 -22.71
C SER A 38 -4.71 -5.53 -21.68
N ILE A 39 -4.90 -4.22 -21.72
CA ILE A 39 -5.98 -3.51 -21.04
C ILE A 39 -7.24 -3.87 -21.82
N ASP A 40 -7.85 -5.02 -21.54
CA ASP A 40 -9.24 -5.24 -21.90
C ASP A 40 -9.82 -6.43 -21.15
N ARG A 41 -11.05 -6.25 -20.65
CA ARG A 41 -11.88 -7.17 -19.86
C ARG A 41 -11.52 -7.38 -18.38
N LEU A 42 -11.87 -6.39 -17.56
CA LEU A 42 -12.41 -6.62 -16.21
C LEU A 42 -13.61 -5.69 -15.95
N CYS A 43 -14.63 -5.75 -16.81
CA CYS A 43 -15.98 -5.31 -16.47
C CYS A 43 -16.94 -6.47 -16.73
N LYS A 44 -17.45 -7.06 -15.64
CA LYS A 44 -18.75 -7.75 -15.46
C LYS A 44 -18.62 -8.84 -14.42
N THR A 45 -18.61 -8.44 -13.16
CA THR A 45 -19.20 -9.24 -12.08
C THR A 45 -20.09 -8.31 -11.27
N THR A 46 -21.37 -8.33 -11.61
CA THR A 46 -22.48 -7.82 -10.81
C THR A 46 -22.48 -8.53 -9.46
N VAL A 47 -22.06 -7.82 -8.42
CA VAL A 47 -22.43 -8.12 -7.05
C VAL A 47 -23.12 -6.87 -6.51
N ALA A 48 -24.40 -7.02 -6.25
CA ALA A 48 -25.27 -6.02 -5.66
C ALA A 48 -24.68 -5.58 -4.31
N GLN A 49 -24.12 -4.38 -4.26
CA GLN A 49 -23.92 -3.65 -3.04
C GLN A 49 -25.08 -2.65 -2.92
N SER A 50 -25.91 -2.90 -1.91
CA SER A 50 -26.99 -2.03 -1.47
C SER A 50 -26.44 -0.62 -1.20
N ARG A 51 -26.68 0.28 -2.14
CA ARG A 51 -26.54 1.73 -1.98
C ARG A 51 -27.60 2.19 -0.98
N ALA A 52 -27.24 2.38 0.27
CA ALA A 52 -27.96 3.29 1.16
C ALA A 52 -27.32 4.69 1.01
N THR A 53 -27.52 5.28 -0.17
CA THR A 53 -27.37 6.72 -0.37
C THR A 53 -28.68 7.36 0.06
N SER A 54 -28.72 7.96 1.24
CA SER A 54 -29.80 8.88 1.63
C SER A 54 -29.62 10.20 0.87
N THR A 55 -29.95 10.17 -0.42
CA THR A 55 -30.12 11.35 -1.26
C THR A 55 -31.56 11.84 -1.07
N LEU A 56 -31.78 12.80 -0.18
CA LEU A 56 -33.02 13.57 -0.17
C LEU A 56 -32.79 14.81 -1.03
N ALA A 57 -32.98 14.65 -2.34
CA ALA A 57 -33.23 15.73 -3.27
C ALA A 57 -34.70 15.61 -3.72
N ALA A 58 -35.54 16.52 -3.25
CA ALA A 58 -36.88 16.73 -3.79
C ALA A 58 -36.91 18.13 -4.45
N PRO A 59 -37.49 18.29 -5.65
CA PRO A 59 -37.63 19.58 -6.30
C PRO A 59 -38.72 20.41 -5.61
N PRO A 60 -38.65 21.75 -5.60
CA PRO A 60 -39.73 22.56 -5.04
C PRO A 60 -40.91 22.60 -6.02
N VAL A 61 -42.07 22.20 -5.53
CA VAL A 61 -43.36 22.48 -6.17
C VAL A 61 -43.70 23.95 -5.90
N VAL A 62 -43.81 24.74 -6.97
CA VAL A 62 -44.36 26.09 -6.93
C VAL A 62 -45.87 26.00 -6.67
N ARG A 63 -46.33 26.45 -5.51
CA ARG A 63 -47.74 26.79 -5.28
C ARG A 63 -47.88 27.98 -4.33
N GLY A 64 -48.48 29.05 -4.87
CA GLY A 64 -49.42 29.94 -4.18
C GLY A 64 -48.87 30.82 -3.07
N ALA A 65 -48.74 32.11 -3.38
CA ALA A 65 -48.62 33.17 -2.38
C ALA A 65 -49.79 33.12 -1.38
N VAL A 66 -49.48 32.92 -0.11
CA VAL A 66 -50.36 33.25 1.01
C VAL A 66 -49.53 34.04 2.03
N SER A 67 -49.90 35.31 2.18
CA SER A 67 -49.34 36.25 3.13
C SER A 67 -49.66 35.80 4.55
N CYS A 68 -48.70 35.16 5.22
CA CYS A 68 -48.75 34.93 6.66
C CYS A 68 -47.62 35.71 7.33
N SER A 69 -48.03 36.64 8.18
CA SER A 69 -47.21 37.49 9.03
C SER A 69 -46.20 36.67 9.83
N THR A 70 -44.93 37.06 9.70
CA THR A 70 -43.80 36.53 10.46
C THR A 70 -43.99 36.70 11.97
N PRO A 71 -43.84 35.65 12.81
CA PRO A 71 -43.58 35.89 14.22
C PRO A 71 -42.14 36.38 14.35
N SER A 72 -41.99 37.55 14.96
CA SER A 72 -40.72 38.20 15.28
C SER A 72 -39.84 37.24 16.11
N ALA A 73 -38.89 36.58 15.47
CA ALA A 73 -37.88 35.78 16.14
C ALA A 73 -36.81 36.74 16.68
N CYS A 74 -36.63 36.79 18.00
CA CYS A 74 -35.53 37.53 18.62
C CYS A 74 -34.20 37.22 17.89
N PRO A 75 -33.46 38.23 17.42
CA PRO A 75 -32.19 38.00 16.74
C PRO A 75 -31.18 37.45 17.75
N LEU A 76 -31.01 36.13 17.76
CA LEU A 76 -29.97 35.49 18.55
C LEU A 76 -28.60 36.01 18.10
N ALA A 77 -27.76 36.44 19.05
CA ALA A 77 -26.44 36.99 18.76
C ALA A 77 -25.64 36.11 17.78
N PRO A 78 -24.96 36.68 16.78
CA PRO A 78 -24.17 35.92 15.81
C PRO A 78 -22.98 35.24 16.51
N PHE A 79 -22.49 34.14 15.92
CA PHE A 79 -21.20 33.58 16.31
C PHE A 79 -20.07 34.50 15.84
N ARG A 80 -19.02 34.62 16.63
CA ARG A 80 -17.72 35.14 16.18
C ARG A 80 -16.80 33.96 15.97
N PHE A 81 -16.49 33.65 14.71
CA PHE A 81 -15.63 32.51 14.38
C PHE A 81 -14.15 32.91 14.47
N ARG A 82 -13.40 32.19 15.29
CA ARG A 82 -11.94 32.31 15.40
C ARG A 82 -11.31 31.22 14.54
N LEU A 83 -10.72 31.60 13.41
CA LEU A 83 -10.24 30.69 12.36
C LEU A 83 -8.70 30.67 12.26
N GLU A 84 -7.98 31.37 13.14
CA GLU A 84 -6.54 31.66 13.02
C GLU A 84 -5.69 30.38 12.97
N GLN A 85 -6.17 29.31 13.60
CA GLN A 85 -5.50 28.01 13.63
C GLN A 85 -5.72 27.18 12.35
N LEU A 86 -6.64 27.57 11.47
CA LEU A 86 -6.86 26.87 10.20
C LEU A 86 -5.82 27.28 9.15
N PRO A 87 -5.39 26.34 8.28
CA PRO A 87 -4.58 26.66 7.11
C PRO A 87 -5.21 27.79 6.27
N PRO A 88 -4.41 28.68 5.65
CA PRO A 88 -4.91 29.85 4.91
C PRO A 88 -5.84 29.48 3.75
N GLN A 89 -5.65 28.32 3.13
CA GLN A 89 -6.59 27.82 2.13
C GLN A 89 -7.96 27.52 2.74
N LEU A 90 -8.01 26.75 3.83
CA LEU A 90 -9.27 26.40 4.48
C LEU A 90 -9.97 27.63 5.06
N ARG A 91 -9.21 28.59 5.62
CA ARG A 91 -9.78 29.87 6.07
C ARG A 91 -10.57 30.59 4.98
N ARG A 92 -10.05 30.63 3.75
CA ARG A 92 -10.72 31.27 2.60
C ARG A 92 -11.95 30.52 2.11
N GLU A 93 -11.98 29.20 2.32
CA GLU A 93 -13.10 28.36 1.90
C GLU A 93 -14.19 28.23 3.00
N PHE A 94 -13.96 28.73 4.22
CA PHE A 94 -14.95 28.64 5.30
C PHE A 94 -16.11 29.61 5.06
N ASP A 95 -17.33 29.10 4.91
CA ASP A 95 -18.52 29.94 4.66
C ASP A 95 -19.09 30.45 5.99
N VAL A 96 -18.74 31.69 6.37
CA VAL A 96 -19.18 32.30 7.63
C VAL A 96 -20.70 32.36 7.71
N ASP A 97 -21.38 32.83 6.66
CA ASP A 97 -22.82 33.06 6.66
C ASP A 97 -23.63 31.77 6.73
N ALA A 98 -23.21 30.75 5.98
CA ALA A 98 -23.84 29.44 6.04
C ALA A 98 -23.62 28.78 7.42
N ASN A 99 -22.43 28.92 8.01
CA ASN A 99 -22.13 28.36 9.31
C ASN A 99 -22.82 29.07 10.48
N GLN A 100 -23.15 30.37 10.37
CA GLN A 100 -24.04 31.05 11.33
C GLN A 100 -25.37 30.32 11.52
N ARG A 101 -25.89 29.74 10.43
CA ARG A 101 -27.16 29.01 10.41
C ARG A 101 -26.97 27.54 10.78
N ALA A 102 -25.97 26.88 10.20
CA ALA A 102 -25.74 25.44 10.37
C ALA A 102 -25.33 25.06 11.81
N LEU A 103 -24.57 25.93 12.48
CA LEU A 103 -23.99 25.63 13.80
C LEU A 103 -24.83 26.13 14.98
N ARG A 104 -26.09 26.54 14.75
CA ARG A 104 -27.01 27.01 15.79
C ARG A 104 -27.18 26.02 16.95
N HIS A 105 -27.15 24.72 16.66
CA HIS A 105 -27.28 23.64 17.65
C HIS A 105 -26.16 23.65 18.71
N LEU A 106 -24.98 24.21 18.40
CA LEU A 106 -23.86 24.31 19.35
C LEU A 106 -24.11 25.35 20.45
N ARG A 107 -25.07 26.27 20.28
CA ARG A 107 -25.40 27.32 21.27
C ARG A 107 -26.01 26.78 22.56
N HIS A 108 -26.78 25.70 22.47
CA HIS A 108 -27.46 25.13 23.62
C HIS A 108 -26.52 24.35 24.54
N ARG A 109 -25.36 23.91 24.04
CA ARG A 109 -24.35 23.19 24.84
C ARG A 109 -23.48 24.12 25.70
N THR A 110 -23.21 25.34 25.25
CA THR A 110 -22.37 26.29 25.99
C THR A 110 -23.08 27.00 27.13
N ARG A 111 -24.42 27.03 27.13
CA ARG A 111 -25.23 27.67 28.19
C ARG A 111 -25.54 26.77 29.38
N ALA A 112 -25.41 25.45 29.23
CA ALA A 112 -25.68 24.50 30.32
C ALA A 112 -24.59 24.46 31.40
N ASP A 113 -23.44 25.12 31.19
CA ASP A 113 -22.33 25.20 32.14
C ASP A 113 -22.21 26.55 32.87
N THR A 114 -23.10 27.51 32.62
CA THR A 114 -23.04 28.86 33.23
C THR A 114 -24.41 29.40 33.61
N ASP A 115 -25.02 28.80 34.62
CA ASP A 115 -26.11 29.43 35.35
C ASP A 115 -25.53 30.46 36.33
N THR A 116 -25.47 31.72 35.91
CA THR A 116 -25.81 32.88 36.76
C THR A 116 -25.89 34.15 35.93
N ASN A 117 -27.05 34.79 36.03
CA ASN A 117 -27.37 36.19 35.73
C ASN A 117 -27.26 36.69 34.28
N GLY A 118 -28.41 37.12 33.79
CA GLY A 118 -28.57 37.74 32.48
C GLY A 118 -27.78 39.03 32.34
N SER A 119 -27.16 39.20 31.18
CA SER A 119 -27.06 40.45 30.44
C SER A 119 -26.37 40.22 29.09
N SER A 120 -26.87 40.93 28.07
CA SER A 120 -26.25 41.20 26.77
C SER A 120 -26.18 40.07 25.73
N ALA A 121 -26.63 40.42 24.52
CA ALA A 121 -26.46 39.71 23.26
C ALA A 121 -24.99 39.73 22.78
N ALA A 122 -24.07 39.28 23.64
CA ALA A 122 -22.65 39.16 23.27
C ALA A 122 -22.47 38.06 22.21
N PRO A 123 -21.67 38.30 21.15
CA PRO A 123 -21.35 37.27 20.18
C PRO A 123 -20.68 36.07 20.86
N LEU A 124 -21.16 34.87 20.58
CA LEU A 124 -20.52 33.63 21.07
C LEU A 124 -19.28 33.35 20.23
N ASP A 125 -18.12 33.35 20.86
CA ASP A 125 -16.87 32.97 20.21
C ASP A 125 -16.81 31.46 19.98
N LEU A 126 -16.69 31.05 18.72
CA LEU A 126 -16.48 29.65 18.34
C LEU A 126 -15.12 29.50 17.64
N SER A 127 -14.20 28.81 18.29
CA SER A 127 -12.91 28.46 17.69
C SER A 127 -13.05 27.25 16.78
N VAL A 128 -12.68 27.41 15.51
CA VAL A 128 -12.62 26.31 14.54
C VAL A 128 -11.16 26.01 14.28
N THR A 129 -10.76 24.79 14.61
CA THR A 129 -9.37 24.32 14.55
C THR A 129 -9.23 23.17 13.55
N PRO A 130 -8.00 22.83 13.13
CA PRO A 130 -7.74 21.63 12.31
C PRO A 130 -8.13 20.32 12.98
N SER A 131 -8.39 20.29 14.29
CA SER A 131 -8.85 19.09 15.01
C SER A 131 -10.37 19.06 15.19
N THR A 132 -11.10 20.04 14.66
CA THR A 132 -12.56 20.12 14.81
C THR A 132 -13.26 18.96 14.10
N VAL A 133 -14.11 18.25 14.83
CA VAL A 133 -14.75 16.99 14.39
C VAL A 133 -16.20 17.14 13.95
N TYR A 134 -16.84 18.28 14.23
CA TYR A 134 -18.18 18.54 13.71
C TYR A 134 -18.10 19.08 12.26
N PRO A 135 -19.06 18.73 11.40
CA PRO A 135 -19.08 19.21 10.03
C PRO A 135 -19.38 20.71 10.00
N VAL A 136 -18.72 21.42 9.09
CA VAL A 136 -18.98 22.83 8.77
C VAL A 136 -19.24 22.97 7.27
N VAL A 137 -19.86 24.07 6.88
CA VAL A 137 -20.10 24.41 5.48
C VAL A 137 -18.88 25.12 4.90
N TRP A 138 -18.42 24.63 3.75
CA TRP A 138 -17.35 25.21 2.96
C TRP A 138 -17.93 25.77 1.67
N ARG A 139 -17.31 26.82 1.14
CA ARG A 139 -17.60 27.43 -0.15
C ARG A 139 -16.33 27.45 -0.99
N CYS A 140 -16.44 26.98 -2.23
CA CYS A 140 -15.29 26.87 -3.11
C CYS A 140 -14.92 28.27 -3.60
N THR A 141 -13.65 28.63 -3.54
CA THR A 141 -13.21 29.93 -4.08
C THR A 141 -13.23 29.97 -5.62
N GLN A 142 -13.30 28.82 -6.29
CA GLN A 142 -13.30 28.72 -7.76
C GLN A 142 -14.73 28.68 -8.32
N CYS A 143 -15.50 27.64 -7.99
CA CYS A 143 -16.85 27.45 -8.54
C CYS A 143 -17.99 27.93 -7.63
N GLN A 144 -17.67 28.49 -6.45
CA GLN A 144 -18.66 28.98 -5.47
C GLN A 144 -19.64 27.93 -4.92
N SER A 145 -19.48 26.65 -5.26
CA SER A 145 -20.32 25.58 -4.74
C SER A 145 -20.13 25.44 -3.23
N GLN A 146 -21.23 25.17 -2.52
CA GLN A 146 -21.21 24.87 -1.09
C GLN A 146 -21.22 23.37 -0.84
N TRP A 147 -20.46 22.91 0.16
CA TRP A 147 -20.52 21.52 0.64
C TRP A 147 -20.22 21.43 2.14
N SER A 148 -20.58 20.31 2.75
CA SER A 148 -20.30 20.06 4.17
C SER A 148 -19.16 19.06 4.34
N ALA A 149 -18.20 19.38 5.20
CA ALA A 149 -17.11 18.48 5.58
C ALA A 149 -16.52 18.89 6.93
N ARG A 150 -15.82 17.96 7.61
CA ARG A 150 -15.16 18.25 8.88
C ARG A 150 -13.82 18.95 8.65
N PRO A 151 -13.47 19.98 9.43
CA PRO A 151 -12.13 20.59 9.37
C PRO A 151 -11.00 19.58 9.60
N SER A 152 -11.21 18.61 10.49
CA SER A 152 -10.25 17.52 10.74
C SER A 152 -9.95 16.66 9.53
N ASP A 153 -10.97 16.24 8.78
CA ASP A 153 -10.77 15.43 7.58
C ASP A 153 -10.09 16.25 6.47
N ARG A 154 -10.45 17.54 6.32
CA ARG A 154 -9.84 18.44 5.34
C ARG A 154 -8.40 18.86 5.67
N ALA A 155 -8.05 18.91 6.95
CA ALA A 155 -6.70 19.21 7.39
C ALA A 155 -5.77 17.98 7.36
N ASN A 156 -6.32 16.77 7.41
CA ASN A 156 -5.55 15.54 7.33
C ASN A 156 -5.13 15.26 5.87
N PRO A 157 -3.81 15.25 5.54
CA PRO A 157 -3.35 15.00 4.18
C PRO A 157 -3.78 13.66 3.57
N GLN A 158 -4.12 12.68 4.41
CA GLN A 158 -4.61 11.36 3.99
C GLN A 158 -6.06 11.38 3.49
N LEU A 159 -6.87 12.33 3.98
CA LEU A 159 -8.32 12.41 3.72
C LEU A 159 -8.70 13.66 2.92
N ALA A 160 -7.85 14.69 2.94
CA ALA A 160 -8.15 16.02 2.43
C ALA A 160 -8.68 16.02 1.00
N ASP A 161 -8.11 15.18 0.12
CA ASP A 161 -8.49 15.10 -1.29
C ASP A 161 -9.93 14.63 -1.49
N VAL A 162 -10.40 13.68 -0.68
CA VAL A 162 -11.78 13.16 -0.73
C VAL A 162 -12.78 14.22 -0.27
N HIS A 163 -12.34 15.14 0.60
CA HIS A 163 -13.16 16.20 1.17
C HIS A 163 -12.90 17.58 0.55
N ARG A 164 -12.27 17.62 -0.63
CA ARG A 164 -12.19 18.83 -1.46
C ARG A 164 -13.55 19.18 -2.07
N CYS A 165 -13.58 20.32 -2.76
CA CYS A 165 -14.73 20.76 -3.51
C CYS A 165 -15.18 19.65 -4.49
N PRO A 166 -16.41 19.13 -4.39
CA PRO A 166 -16.89 18.01 -5.21
C PRO A 166 -17.08 18.38 -6.68
N GLN A 167 -17.18 19.67 -7.01
CA GLN A 167 -17.34 20.17 -8.39
C GLN A 167 -15.99 20.40 -9.07
N CYS A 168 -14.98 20.88 -8.34
CA CYS A 168 -13.66 21.15 -8.90
C CYS A 168 -12.75 19.92 -8.87
N TYR A 169 -12.92 19.03 -7.90
CA TYR A 169 -12.09 17.84 -7.79
C TYR A 169 -12.58 16.77 -8.77
N GLY A 170 -11.82 16.53 -9.84
CA GLY A 170 -12.18 15.59 -10.92
C GLY A 170 -12.89 16.21 -12.12
N GLY A 171 -13.10 17.54 -12.12
CA GLY A 171 -13.57 18.28 -13.29
C GLY A 171 -12.40 18.83 -14.09
N GLU A 172 -12.37 18.61 -15.40
CA GLU A 172 -11.54 19.40 -16.30
C GLU A 172 -12.03 20.85 -16.26
N HIS A 173 -11.30 21.74 -15.60
CA HIS A 173 -11.59 23.16 -15.72
C HIS A 173 -11.22 23.60 -17.14
N LEU A 174 -12.23 23.79 -18.00
CA LEU A 174 -12.14 24.85 -18.99
C LEU A 174 -11.92 26.18 -18.24
N PRO A 175 -10.99 27.05 -18.67
CA PRO A 175 -10.86 28.38 -18.12
C PRO A 175 -12.20 29.09 -18.21
N SER A 176 -12.67 29.62 -17.08
CA SER A 176 -13.85 30.48 -17.04
C SER A 176 -13.45 31.81 -17.68
N ASP A 177 -13.81 32.01 -18.94
CA ASP A 177 -13.73 33.32 -19.55
C ASP A 177 -14.65 34.30 -18.80
N ALA A 178 -14.12 35.49 -18.55
CA ALA A 178 -14.81 36.61 -17.93
C ALA A 178 -15.98 37.10 -18.83
N PRO A 179 -16.95 37.85 -18.28
CA PRO A 179 -18.14 38.22 -19.01
C PRO A 179 -17.86 39.45 -19.87
N ASP A 180 -18.15 39.39 -21.18
CA ASP A 180 -18.50 40.58 -21.94
C ASP A 180 -19.25 40.26 -23.24
N ALA A 181 -20.43 40.90 -23.35
CA ALA A 181 -21.15 41.34 -24.54
C ALA A 181 -21.83 40.30 -25.50
N PRO A 182 -23.00 40.66 -26.07
CA PRO A 182 -23.85 39.74 -26.83
C PRO A 182 -23.40 39.62 -28.30
N ALA A 183 -23.49 38.42 -28.85
CA ALA A 183 -23.29 38.15 -30.28
C ALA A 183 -24.56 38.38 -31.12
N PRO A 184 -24.47 38.88 -32.37
CA PRO A 184 -25.55 38.82 -33.34
C PRO A 184 -25.57 37.47 -34.11
N PRO A 185 -26.63 37.16 -34.89
CA PRO A 185 -26.95 35.79 -35.31
C PRO A 185 -26.47 35.42 -36.74
N HIS A 186 -26.54 34.10 -37.01
CA HIS A 186 -26.43 33.37 -38.30
C HIS A 186 -24.99 32.95 -38.72
N ALA A 187 -24.70 31.76 -39.28
CA ALA A 187 -25.50 30.62 -39.72
C ALA A 187 -24.65 29.32 -39.78
N GLY A 188 -25.32 28.18 -39.56
CA GLY A 188 -25.11 26.84 -40.14
C GLY A 188 -23.71 26.26 -40.37
N ALA A 189 -23.32 25.27 -39.56
CA ALA A 189 -22.62 24.06 -40.01
C ALA A 189 -22.74 22.93 -38.96
N GLN A 190 -23.09 21.73 -39.42
CA GLN A 190 -23.21 20.49 -38.63
C GLN A 190 -21.83 19.97 -38.16
N PRO A 191 -21.74 19.24 -37.02
CA PRO A 191 -20.46 18.77 -36.46
C PRO A 191 -20.02 17.43 -37.07
N GLY A 192 -18.81 17.41 -37.64
CA GLY A 192 -18.08 16.17 -37.99
C GLY A 192 -17.30 15.60 -36.79
N PRO A 193 -16.88 14.33 -36.83
CA PRO A 193 -16.34 13.62 -35.68
C PRO A 193 -14.99 14.22 -35.27
N SER A 194 -14.89 14.57 -33.99
CA SER A 194 -13.74 15.16 -33.35
C SER A 194 -12.52 14.22 -33.42
N SER A 195 -11.55 14.59 -34.25
CA SER A 195 -10.15 14.19 -34.09
C SER A 195 -9.68 14.63 -32.70
N GLN A 196 -9.43 13.65 -31.83
CA GLN A 196 -8.71 13.89 -30.57
C GLN A 196 -7.34 14.49 -30.90
N ARG A 197 -7.14 15.74 -30.47
CA ARG A 197 -5.84 16.39 -30.51
C ARG A 197 -4.97 15.73 -29.42
N PRO A 198 -3.70 15.36 -29.69
CA PRO A 198 -2.84 14.81 -28.66
C PRO A 198 -2.52 15.91 -27.66
N THR A 199 -3.15 15.88 -26.49
CA THR A 199 -2.76 16.74 -25.37
C THR A 199 -1.42 16.24 -24.85
N ALA A 200 -0.40 17.10 -24.94
CA ALA A 200 0.85 16.92 -24.24
C ALA A 200 0.60 16.66 -22.73
N PRO A 201 1.46 15.88 -22.04
CA PRO A 201 1.21 15.44 -20.67
C PRO A 201 1.49 16.58 -19.69
N THR A 202 0.53 17.49 -19.55
CA THR A 202 0.45 18.32 -18.34
C THR A 202 0.13 17.34 -17.21
N GLY A 203 1.10 17.03 -16.35
CA GLY A 203 1.06 15.96 -15.33
C GLY A 203 0.02 16.11 -14.20
N VAL A 204 -1.09 16.76 -14.47
CA VAL A 204 -2.23 17.05 -13.59
C VAL A 204 -3.40 16.24 -14.16
N GLY A 205 -3.85 15.22 -13.43
CA GLY A 205 -4.97 14.37 -13.84
C GLY A 205 -5.14 13.15 -12.95
N LEU A 206 -5.98 12.21 -13.38
CA LEU A 206 -6.14 10.93 -12.71
C LEU A 206 -4.85 10.09 -12.87
N LEU A 207 -4.48 9.37 -11.81
CA LEU A 207 -3.24 8.59 -11.77
C LEU A 207 -3.20 7.50 -12.84
N CYS A 208 -4.32 6.82 -13.10
CA CYS A 208 -4.42 5.74 -14.08
C CYS A 208 -4.18 6.22 -15.51
N ASP A 209 -4.62 7.44 -15.83
CA ASP A 209 -4.55 7.99 -17.18
C ASP A 209 -3.17 8.60 -17.43
N ALA A 210 -2.66 9.38 -16.48
CA ALA A 210 -1.38 10.06 -16.61
C ALA A 210 -0.17 9.11 -16.42
N TYR A 211 -0.27 8.13 -15.51
CA TYR A 211 0.86 7.24 -15.15
C TYR A 211 0.41 5.77 -14.96
N PRO A 212 0.06 5.07 -16.05
CA PRO A 212 -0.47 3.69 -15.99
C PRO A 212 0.51 2.69 -15.35
N LEU A 213 1.82 2.86 -15.55
CA LEU A 213 2.84 2.00 -14.94
C LEU A 213 2.93 2.16 -13.41
N LEU A 214 2.61 3.36 -12.89
CA LEU A 214 2.47 3.56 -11.44
C LEU A 214 1.15 2.97 -10.95
N ALA A 215 0.04 3.27 -11.63
CA ALA A 215 -1.27 2.74 -11.28
C ALA A 215 -1.29 1.20 -11.19
N ALA A 216 -0.57 0.50 -12.08
CA ALA A 216 -0.43 -0.95 -12.06
C ALA A 216 0.24 -1.50 -10.79
N GLN A 217 0.97 -0.66 -10.04
CA GLN A 217 1.63 -1.03 -8.78
C GLN A 217 0.76 -0.80 -7.56
N TRP A 218 -0.45 -0.29 -7.71
CA TRP A 218 -1.39 -0.12 -6.59
C TRP A 218 -1.68 -1.46 -5.90
N ASP A 219 -1.67 -1.52 -4.57
CA ASP A 219 -2.07 -2.71 -3.81
C ASP A 219 -3.55 -2.60 -3.39
N PRO A 220 -4.50 -3.17 -4.15
CA PRO A 220 -5.92 -3.01 -3.85
C PRO A 220 -6.32 -3.64 -2.52
N LEU A 221 -5.73 -4.79 -2.18
CA LEU A 221 -6.11 -5.53 -0.97
C LEU A 221 -5.72 -4.76 0.30
N ARG A 222 -4.55 -4.11 0.30
CA ARG A 222 -4.12 -3.29 1.45
C ARG A 222 -4.81 -1.94 1.51
N ASN A 223 -5.05 -1.31 0.38
CA ASN A 223 -5.71 -0.01 0.34
C ASN A 223 -7.19 -0.10 0.70
N GLN A 224 -7.85 -1.24 0.47
CA GLN A 224 -9.22 -1.49 0.92
C GLN A 224 -9.35 -1.73 2.44
N LEU A 225 -8.25 -1.89 3.17
CA LEU A 225 -8.30 -2.02 4.62
C LEU A 225 -8.68 -0.67 5.26
N PRO A 226 -9.70 -0.61 6.14
CA PRO A 226 -10.09 0.63 6.80
C PRO A 226 -8.95 1.31 7.57
N GLN A 227 -8.02 0.52 8.11
CA GLN A 227 -6.84 1.02 8.83
C GLN A 227 -5.88 1.81 7.94
N SER A 228 -5.91 1.60 6.62
CA SER A 228 -5.09 2.33 5.65
C SER A 228 -5.63 3.74 5.38
N GLN A 229 -6.90 4.01 5.71
CA GLN A 229 -7.55 5.31 5.47
C GLN A 229 -7.43 5.78 4.01
N VAL A 230 -7.47 4.85 3.06
CA VAL A 230 -7.49 5.16 1.62
C VAL A 230 -8.94 5.04 1.15
N LEU A 231 -9.58 6.18 0.87
CA LEU A 231 -11.00 6.22 0.50
C LEU A 231 -11.24 6.25 -1.01
N GLN A 232 -10.23 6.58 -1.81
CA GLN A 232 -10.30 6.59 -3.27
C GLN A 232 -9.71 5.31 -3.86
N CYS A 233 -10.27 4.87 -4.98
CA CYS A 233 -9.66 3.80 -5.77
C CYS A 233 -8.64 4.36 -6.77
N VAL A 234 -7.89 3.46 -7.42
CA VAL A 234 -6.80 3.82 -8.34
C VAL A 234 -7.26 4.66 -9.54
N THR A 235 -8.53 4.56 -9.92
CA THR A 235 -9.11 5.32 -11.05
C THR A 235 -9.64 6.70 -10.65
N GLU A 236 -9.71 7.00 -9.35
CA GLU A 236 -10.25 8.26 -8.83
C GLU A 236 -9.17 9.14 -8.20
N VAL A 237 -8.02 8.56 -7.85
CA VAL A 237 -6.94 9.27 -7.19
C VAL A 237 -6.17 10.15 -8.18
N HIS A 238 -5.99 11.41 -7.80
CA HIS A 238 -5.28 12.39 -8.60
C HIS A 238 -3.76 12.30 -8.43
N THR A 239 -2.98 12.63 -9.47
CA THR A 239 -1.50 12.58 -9.45
C THR A 239 -0.86 13.45 -8.36
N SER A 240 -1.53 14.54 -8.00
CA SER A 240 -1.09 15.46 -6.94
C SER A 240 -1.48 15.02 -5.53
N SER A 241 -2.12 13.87 -5.35
CA SER A 241 -2.65 13.46 -4.04
C SER A 241 -1.54 13.25 -3.01
N ALA A 242 -1.70 13.87 -1.85
CA ALA A 242 -0.77 13.68 -0.73
C ALA A 242 -1.03 12.38 0.06
N SER A 243 -2.11 11.66 -0.26
CA SER A 243 -2.52 10.43 0.41
C SER A 243 -1.43 9.37 0.30
N LYS A 244 -1.07 8.79 1.45
CA LYS A 244 -0.18 7.63 1.53
C LYS A 244 -0.97 6.37 1.21
N VAL A 245 -0.52 5.64 0.20
CA VAL A 245 -1.16 4.43 -0.29
C VAL A 245 -0.16 3.29 -0.32
N TRP A 246 -0.66 2.07 -0.20
CA TRP A 246 0.14 0.87 -0.36
C TRP A 246 0.33 0.57 -1.84
N TRP A 247 1.58 0.37 -2.19
CA TRP A 247 2.04 -0.08 -3.50
C TRP A 247 2.61 -1.48 -3.38
N ARG A 248 2.75 -2.18 -4.50
CA ARG A 248 3.30 -3.53 -4.59
C ARG A 248 4.26 -3.65 -5.76
N CYS A 249 5.45 -4.18 -5.45
CA CYS A 249 6.57 -4.08 -6.38
C CYS A 249 6.42 -5.14 -7.47
N PRO A 250 6.51 -4.81 -8.76
CA PRO A 250 6.41 -5.82 -9.81
C PRO A 250 7.58 -6.82 -9.78
N LEU A 251 8.74 -6.41 -9.24
CA LEU A 251 9.94 -7.25 -9.15
C LEU A 251 9.95 -8.13 -7.90
N CYS A 252 9.98 -7.52 -6.71
CA CYS A 252 10.14 -8.26 -5.46
C CYS A 252 8.80 -8.62 -4.78
N CYS A 253 7.67 -8.21 -5.36
CA CYS A 253 6.31 -8.41 -4.82
C CYS A 253 6.07 -7.85 -3.40
N SER A 254 7.04 -7.13 -2.84
CA SER A 254 6.95 -6.57 -1.50
C SER A 254 6.09 -5.32 -1.51
N PRO A 255 5.19 -5.16 -0.54
CA PRO A 255 4.42 -3.94 -0.39
C PRO A 255 5.23 -2.83 0.29
N TRP A 256 4.93 -1.59 -0.02
CA TRP A 256 5.42 -0.42 0.73
C TRP A 256 4.38 0.70 0.71
N LEU A 257 4.42 1.56 1.72
CA LEU A 257 3.54 2.71 1.83
C LEU A 257 4.29 3.96 1.37
N GLU A 258 3.72 4.76 0.48
CA GLU A 258 4.30 6.01 -0.01
C GLU A 258 3.18 6.94 -0.51
N SER A 259 3.36 8.26 -0.49
CA SER A 259 2.36 9.17 -1.06
C SER A 259 2.35 9.15 -2.59
N VAL A 260 1.16 9.33 -3.17
CA VAL A 260 0.99 9.37 -4.63
C VAL A 260 1.81 10.49 -5.25
N SER A 261 1.71 11.72 -4.72
CA SER A 261 2.42 12.89 -5.24
C SER A 261 3.94 12.75 -5.20
N SER A 262 4.50 12.21 -4.10
CA SER A 262 5.96 11.96 -4.00
C SER A 262 6.40 10.96 -5.06
N ARG A 263 5.68 9.85 -5.20
CA ARG A 263 6.02 8.80 -6.15
C ARG A 263 5.91 9.27 -7.60
N VAL A 264 4.87 10.02 -7.93
CA VAL A 264 4.69 10.63 -9.25
C VAL A 264 5.84 11.60 -9.55
N ALA A 265 6.19 12.48 -8.60
CA ALA A 265 7.28 13.43 -8.79
C ALA A 265 8.63 12.73 -9.05
N GLN A 266 8.93 11.66 -8.29
CA GLN A 266 10.15 10.86 -8.50
C GLN A 266 10.17 10.22 -9.89
N TYR A 267 9.06 9.63 -10.32
CA TYR A 267 8.97 8.99 -11.63
C TYR A 267 9.05 10.01 -12.77
N ALA A 268 8.41 11.17 -12.64
CA ALA A 268 8.48 12.25 -13.61
C ALA A 268 9.91 12.79 -13.78
N LEU A 269 10.64 13.01 -12.69
CA LEU A 269 12.06 13.40 -12.73
C LEU A 269 12.93 12.35 -13.43
N ALA A 270 12.62 11.07 -13.22
CA ALA A 270 13.34 10.00 -13.89
C ALA A 270 13.06 9.92 -15.39
N LEU A 271 11.81 10.12 -15.82
CA LEU A 271 11.44 10.19 -17.23
C LEU A 271 12.16 11.36 -17.93
N GLN A 272 12.19 12.53 -17.29
CA GLN A 272 12.92 13.70 -17.80
C GLN A 272 14.41 13.38 -18.03
N ARG A 273 15.07 12.77 -17.03
CA ARG A 273 16.48 12.36 -17.16
C ARG A 273 16.69 11.32 -18.26
N HIS A 274 15.82 10.31 -18.35
CA HIS A 274 15.91 9.29 -19.41
C HIS A 274 15.80 9.93 -20.81
N SER A 275 14.90 10.89 -20.99
CA SER A 275 14.76 11.62 -22.25
C SER A 275 15.98 12.47 -22.60
N ALA A 276 16.63 13.08 -21.62
CA ALA A 276 17.86 13.87 -21.81
C ALA A 276 19.05 13.01 -22.29
N HIS A 277 19.20 11.80 -21.76
CA HIS A 277 20.25 10.87 -22.19
C HIS A 277 19.96 10.19 -23.54
N SER A 278 18.70 10.22 -24.01
CA SER A 278 18.28 9.58 -25.26
C SER A 278 18.30 10.53 -26.47
N LYS A 279 18.77 11.78 -26.32
CA LYS A 279 18.95 12.70 -27.47
C LYS A 279 20.07 12.16 -28.38
N PRO A 280 19.83 11.98 -29.70
CA PRO A 280 20.89 11.59 -30.62
C PRO A 280 21.92 12.72 -30.72
N GLY A 281 23.19 12.42 -30.47
CA GLY A 281 24.30 13.30 -30.86
C GLY A 281 24.44 13.37 -32.38
N LEU A 282 25.00 14.47 -32.88
CA LEU A 282 25.32 14.74 -34.29
C LEU A 282 26.04 13.56 -35.01
N PRO A 283 25.93 13.46 -36.35
CA PRO A 283 26.55 12.39 -37.11
C PRO A 283 28.06 12.61 -37.20
N GLY A 284 28.86 11.68 -36.66
CA GLY A 284 30.31 11.81 -36.71
C GLY A 284 31.05 10.65 -36.07
N THR A 285 30.92 9.46 -36.65
CA THR A 285 32.03 8.56 -37.05
C THR A 285 31.45 7.18 -37.33
N ALA A 286 31.70 6.71 -38.54
CA ALA A 286 31.29 5.41 -39.03
C ALA A 286 32.05 4.32 -38.30
N THR A 287 31.32 3.45 -37.60
CA THR A 287 31.79 2.11 -37.26
C THR A 287 30.74 1.12 -37.74
N THR A 288 31.14 0.34 -38.73
CA THR A 288 30.62 -0.92 -39.29
C THR A 288 29.23 -1.42 -38.85
N PRO A 289 28.34 -1.75 -39.80
CA PRO A 289 27.06 -2.38 -39.52
C PRO A 289 27.23 -3.89 -39.32
N GLY A 290 26.91 -4.37 -38.13
CA GLY A 290 26.82 -5.80 -37.80
C GLY A 290 25.64 -6.03 -36.86
N ASP A 291 24.56 -6.55 -37.44
CA ASP A 291 23.40 -7.24 -36.85
C ASP A 291 23.10 -7.10 -35.35
N ASP A 292 22.15 -6.23 -35.02
CA ASP A 292 21.20 -6.45 -33.92
C ASP A 292 19.87 -5.71 -34.20
N PRO A 293 18.83 -6.38 -34.76
CA PRO A 293 17.58 -5.72 -35.14
C PRO A 293 16.59 -5.48 -33.99
N HIS A 294 17.04 -5.52 -32.73
CA HIS A 294 16.20 -5.21 -31.57
C HIS A 294 16.95 -4.33 -30.57
N GLY A 295 17.19 -3.07 -30.97
CA GLY A 295 17.44 -1.98 -30.03
C GLY A 295 16.21 -1.79 -29.13
N ALA A 296 16.09 -2.61 -28.09
CA ALA A 296 15.06 -2.50 -27.09
C ALA A 296 15.25 -1.15 -26.39
N THR A 297 14.43 -0.17 -26.77
CA THR A 297 14.17 1.01 -25.95
C THR A 297 13.84 0.50 -24.56
N ARG A 298 14.80 0.63 -23.64
CA ARG A 298 14.74 0.02 -22.32
C ARG A 298 13.72 0.78 -21.50
N GLU A 299 12.45 0.37 -21.63
CA GLU A 299 11.31 1.04 -21.02
C GLU A 299 11.56 1.24 -19.52
N LEU A 300 11.38 2.48 -19.06
CA LEU A 300 11.66 2.86 -17.69
C LEU A 300 10.58 2.30 -16.76
N VAL A 301 10.81 1.10 -16.24
CA VAL A 301 9.92 0.44 -15.28
C VAL A 301 10.18 0.99 -13.87
N PRO A 302 9.23 1.69 -13.23
CA PRO A 302 9.38 2.15 -11.85
C PRO A 302 9.41 0.95 -10.90
N LEU A 303 10.26 1.00 -9.87
CA LEU A 303 10.37 -0.08 -8.89
C LEU A 303 10.13 0.44 -7.48
N CYS A 304 10.18 -0.45 -6.48
CA CYS A 304 10.07 -0.02 -5.10
C CYS A 304 11.42 0.56 -4.61
N PRO A 305 11.41 1.44 -3.59
CA PRO A 305 12.64 2.02 -3.01
C PRO A 305 13.72 0.99 -2.64
N SER A 306 13.31 -0.20 -2.21
CA SER A 306 14.25 -1.27 -1.84
C SER A 306 14.90 -1.96 -3.03
N CYS A 307 14.21 -2.08 -4.16
CA CYS A 307 14.80 -2.64 -5.39
C CYS A 307 15.72 -1.62 -6.05
N GLU A 308 15.30 -0.36 -6.08
CA GLU A 308 16.11 0.74 -6.60
C GLU A 308 17.40 0.86 -5.81
N ARG A 309 17.39 0.87 -4.47
CA ARG A 309 18.63 0.85 -3.66
C ARG A 309 19.58 -0.32 -3.98
N ARG A 310 19.07 -1.45 -4.48
CA ARG A 310 19.89 -2.61 -4.88
C ARG A 310 20.41 -2.53 -6.32
N GLY A 311 20.17 -1.41 -7.02
CA GLY A 311 20.53 -1.25 -8.43
C GLY A 311 19.65 -2.04 -9.39
N ALA A 312 18.51 -2.56 -8.94
CA ALA A 312 17.54 -3.16 -9.85
C ALA A 312 16.80 -2.03 -10.58
N GLY A 313 16.93 -1.96 -11.91
CA GLY A 313 16.26 -0.98 -12.77
C GLY A 313 17.20 0.05 -13.41
N ALA A 314 16.80 0.57 -14.57
CA ALA A 314 17.55 1.59 -15.32
C ALA A 314 17.64 2.96 -14.61
N LEU A 315 16.78 3.18 -13.61
CA LEU A 315 16.71 4.41 -12.79
C LEU A 315 18.02 4.74 -12.08
N ASN A 316 18.70 3.72 -11.53
CA ASN A 316 19.96 3.93 -10.82
C ASN A 316 21.15 4.15 -11.74
N ALA A 317 21.15 3.56 -12.95
CA ALA A 317 22.20 3.77 -13.93
C ALA A 317 22.22 5.22 -14.45
N ILE A 318 21.06 5.90 -14.46
CA ILE A 318 20.89 7.28 -14.92
C ILE A 318 21.21 8.30 -13.81
N THR A 319 21.20 7.90 -12.53
CA THR A 319 21.56 8.79 -11.41
C THR A 319 23.06 9.05 -11.24
N SER A 320 23.93 8.58 -12.14
CA SER A 320 25.39 8.69 -11.99
C SER A 320 26.00 10.04 -12.43
N ALA A 321 25.20 11.04 -12.79
CA ALA A 321 25.73 12.31 -13.31
C ALA A 321 26.17 13.31 -12.22
N SER A 322 25.81 13.11 -10.94
CA SER A 322 26.24 13.98 -9.84
C SER A 322 26.34 13.19 -8.52
N PRO A 323 27.42 13.36 -7.73
CA PRO A 323 27.49 12.73 -6.42
C PRO A 323 26.41 13.31 -5.52
N ARG A 324 25.58 12.44 -4.92
CA ARG A 324 24.64 12.84 -3.86
C ARG A 324 25.46 13.25 -2.64
N ARG A 325 25.35 14.51 -2.20
CA ARG A 325 26.14 15.05 -1.09
C ARG A 325 25.28 15.26 0.15
N PHE A 326 24.06 15.73 -0.04
CA PHE A 326 23.14 16.09 1.04
C PHE A 326 21.90 15.20 1.05
N LEU A 327 21.21 15.14 2.19
CA LEU A 327 20.01 14.34 2.36
C LEU A 327 18.91 14.70 1.34
N ALA A 328 18.83 15.98 0.95
CA ALA A 328 17.93 16.45 -0.09
C ALA A 328 18.19 15.82 -1.47
N ASP A 329 19.41 15.33 -1.76
CA ASP A 329 19.78 14.72 -3.03
C ASP A 329 19.32 13.25 -3.13
N ASP A 330 19.03 12.61 -2.00
CA ASP A 330 18.56 11.23 -1.94
C ASP A 330 17.07 11.16 -1.64
N THR A 331 16.26 11.12 -2.70
CA THR A 331 14.80 11.10 -2.61
C THR A 331 14.25 9.89 -1.85
N LEU A 332 14.96 8.77 -1.85
CA LEU A 332 14.54 7.55 -1.15
C LEU A 332 14.73 7.70 0.36
N LEU A 333 15.86 8.25 0.80
CA LEU A 333 16.10 8.55 2.21
C LEU A 333 15.24 9.71 2.70
N LEU A 334 15.04 10.74 1.88
CA LEU A 334 14.16 11.86 2.20
C LEU A 334 12.71 11.41 2.42
N GLY A 335 12.25 10.36 1.74
CA GLY A 335 10.93 9.76 1.98
C GLY A 335 10.82 8.98 3.30
N GLU A 336 11.92 8.46 3.84
CA GLU A 336 11.90 7.68 5.10
C GLU A 336 12.17 8.53 6.35
N VAL A 337 12.84 9.67 6.21
CA VAL A 337 13.30 10.48 7.35
C VAL A 337 12.15 11.27 7.99
N LEU A 338 12.16 11.36 9.32
CA LEU A 338 11.25 12.20 10.11
C LEU A 338 12.04 13.40 10.66
N LEU A 339 12.20 14.43 9.82
CA LEU A 339 12.91 15.65 10.19
C LEU A 339 12.11 16.49 11.19
N ARG A 340 12.83 17.09 12.14
CA ARG A 340 12.28 18.13 13.01
C ARG A 340 12.19 19.46 12.24
N PRO A 341 11.32 20.41 12.65
CA PRO A 341 11.12 21.66 11.92
C PRO A 341 12.39 22.50 11.69
N HIS A 342 13.39 22.40 12.57
CA HIS A 342 14.66 23.12 12.47
C HIS A 342 15.73 22.39 11.65
N GLN A 343 15.47 21.17 11.18
CA GLN A 343 16.44 20.37 10.44
C GLN A 343 16.24 20.56 8.93
N ASP A 344 17.19 21.23 8.28
CA ASP A 344 17.18 21.44 6.83
C ASP A 344 17.87 20.26 6.11
N PRO A 345 17.17 19.48 5.26
CA PRO A 345 17.77 18.38 4.50
C PRO A 345 18.86 18.82 3.52
N ARG A 346 18.93 20.10 3.14
CA ARG A 346 19.98 20.64 2.25
C ARG A 346 21.30 20.89 2.98
N GLN A 347 21.29 20.89 4.31
CA GLN A 347 22.49 21.11 5.14
C GLN A 347 23.02 19.81 5.77
N ILE A 348 22.22 18.74 5.74
CA ILE A 348 22.59 17.45 6.32
C ILE A 348 23.37 16.63 5.28
N SER A 349 24.67 16.45 5.50
CA SER A 349 25.52 15.59 4.66
C SER A 349 25.11 14.11 4.75
N LEU A 350 25.14 13.40 3.63
CA LEU A 350 24.88 11.96 3.55
C LEU A 350 25.96 11.10 4.23
N SER A 351 27.16 11.66 4.44
CA SER A 351 28.24 11.01 5.18
C SER A 351 28.23 11.36 6.67
N SER A 352 27.24 12.12 7.15
CA SER A 352 27.18 12.57 8.54
C SER A 352 26.84 11.43 9.51
N GLU A 353 27.50 11.41 10.66
CA GLU A 353 27.13 10.53 11.79
C GLU A 353 25.97 11.10 12.63
N MET A 354 25.31 12.16 12.16
CA MET A 354 24.12 12.72 12.80
C MET A 354 23.01 11.66 12.88
N THR A 355 22.48 11.45 14.08
CA THR A 355 21.36 10.54 14.32
C THR A 355 20.04 11.24 14.04
N LEU A 356 19.26 10.68 13.11
CA LEU A 356 17.91 11.15 12.78
C LEU A 356 16.87 10.08 13.12
N GLN A 357 15.61 10.49 13.18
CA GLN A 357 14.47 9.57 13.26
C GLN A 357 14.06 9.15 11.85
N TRP A 358 13.79 7.86 11.67
CA TRP A 358 13.44 7.25 10.40
C TRP A 358 12.17 6.43 10.56
N ARG A 359 11.38 6.33 9.50
CA ARG A 359 10.17 5.51 9.43
C ARG A 359 10.23 4.60 8.21
N CYS A 360 10.25 3.30 8.44
CA CYS A 360 10.39 2.33 7.35
C CYS A 360 9.15 2.29 6.45
N HIS A 361 9.33 2.44 5.13
CA HIS A 361 8.24 2.34 4.14
C HIS A 361 7.53 0.96 4.13
N SER A 362 8.22 -0.12 4.50
CA SER A 362 7.64 -1.47 4.44
C SER A 362 6.85 -1.85 5.70
N CYS A 363 7.36 -1.52 6.89
CA CYS A 363 6.75 -1.96 8.16
C CYS A 363 6.29 -0.82 9.06
N GLN A 364 6.48 0.44 8.66
CA GLN A 364 6.12 1.65 9.41
C GLN A 364 6.77 1.78 10.79
N PHE A 365 7.75 0.93 11.12
CA PHE A 365 8.50 1.04 12.36
C PHE A 365 9.38 2.29 12.34
N GLU A 366 9.27 3.07 13.42
CA GLU A 366 10.08 4.26 13.66
C GLU A 366 11.34 3.87 14.46
N TYR A 367 12.49 4.39 14.04
CA TYR A 367 13.78 4.05 14.64
C TYR A 367 14.81 5.16 14.45
N ALA A 368 15.77 5.22 15.38
CA ALA A 368 16.92 6.09 15.27
C ALA A 368 18.06 5.39 14.51
N ALA A 369 18.72 6.11 13.60
CA ALA A 369 19.94 5.66 12.92
C ALA A 369 20.74 6.88 12.42
N THR A 370 22.05 6.72 12.22
CA THR A 370 22.89 7.76 11.60
C THR A 370 22.64 7.83 10.10
N VAL A 371 22.81 9.02 9.51
CA VAL A 371 22.70 9.22 8.05
C VAL A 371 23.73 8.37 7.32
N ALA A 372 24.98 8.35 7.80
CA ALA A 372 26.06 7.55 7.24
C ALA A 372 25.73 6.03 7.23
N ASN A 373 25.15 5.49 8.30
CA ASN A 373 24.74 4.08 8.33
C ASN A 373 23.66 3.76 7.29
N ARG A 374 22.73 4.70 7.07
CA ARG A 374 21.63 4.55 6.13
C ARG A 374 22.08 4.66 4.67
N PHE A 375 22.99 5.59 4.39
CA PHE A 375 23.49 5.85 3.04
C PHE A 375 24.70 4.99 2.67
N LEU A 376 25.82 5.10 3.41
CA LEU A 376 27.08 4.42 3.08
C LEU A 376 26.98 2.91 3.36
N ARG A 377 26.45 2.53 4.52
CA ARG A 377 26.38 1.12 4.96
C ARG A 377 25.10 0.40 4.54
N HIS A 378 24.16 1.11 3.91
CA HIS A 378 22.87 0.58 3.48
C HIS A 378 22.13 -0.18 4.61
N GLU A 379 22.27 0.28 5.85
CA GLU A 379 21.71 -0.39 7.01
C GLU A 379 20.19 -0.41 6.92
N ARG A 380 19.59 -1.60 7.00
CA ARG A 380 18.14 -1.77 6.88
C ARG A 380 17.42 -1.48 8.20
N CYS A 381 16.13 -1.18 8.12
CA CYS A 381 15.26 -1.05 9.30
C CYS A 381 15.47 -2.22 10.28
N PRO A 382 15.63 -1.97 11.59
CA PRO A 382 15.87 -3.00 12.60
C PRO A 382 14.78 -4.08 12.65
N GLN A 383 13.52 -3.70 12.45
CA GLN A 383 12.40 -4.63 12.45
C GLN A 383 12.39 -5.52 11.18
N CYS A 384 12.63 -4.94 10.01
CA CYS A 384 12.70 -5.68 8.73
C CYS A 384 13.96 -6.55 8.58
N SER A 385 14.99 -6.30 9.39
CA SER A 385 16.24 -7.07 9.37
C SER A 385 16.34 -8.09 10.50
N GLY A 386 15.37 -8.11 11.43
CA GLY A 386 15.38 -9.01 12.59
C GLY A 386 16.20 -8.53 13.79
N ARG A 387 16.83 -7.35 13.72
CA ARG A 387 17.58 -6.76 14.85
C ARG A 387 16.65 -6.35 16.01
N SER A 388 15.45 -5.88 15.70
CA SER A 388 14.40 -5.63 16.69
C SER A 388 13.30 -6.68 16.57
N LYS A 389 12.92 -7.31 17.69
CA LYS A 389 11.91 -8.38 17.71
C LYS A 389 10.53 -7.78 17.81
N SER A 390 9.62 -8.19 16.91
CA SER A 390 8.24 -7.73 16.85
C SER A 390 7.32 -8.85 16.39
N LEU A 391 6.02 -8.71 16.63
CA LEU A 391 5.03 -9.67 16.12
C LEU A 391 5.09 -9.79 14.58
N LEU A 392 5.61 -8.77 13.88
CA LEU A 392 5.75 -8.74 12.42
C LEU A 392 6.94 -9.55 11.89
N ASN A 393 7.88 -9.98 12.74
CA ASN A 393 9.04 -10.76 12.30
C ASN A 393 9.32 -12.02 13.14
N LEU A 394 8.64 -12.21 14.29
CA LEU A 394 8.79 -13.42 15.10
C LEU A 394 8.35 -14.67 14.32
N LEU A 395 9.21 -15.69 14.29
CA LEU A 395 9.01 -16.95 13.59
C LEU A 395 7.70 -17.63 14.02
N VAL A 396 7.43 -17.62 15.33
CA VAL A 396 6.23 -18.21 15.94
C VAL A 396 4.92 -17.56 15.51
N VAL A 397 4.96 -16.29 15.11
CA VAL A 397 3.77 -15.56 14.64
C VAL A 397 3.66 -15.65 13.12
N GLN A 398 4.75 -15.35 12.41
CA GLN A 398 4.73 -15.19 10.96
C GLN A 398 4.74 -16.51 10.19
N ARG A 399 5.39 -17.54 10.73
CA ARG A 399 5.57 -18.85 10.07
C ARG A 399 5.22 -20.02 10.99
N PRO A 400 3.95 -20.16 11.41
CA PRO A 400 3.50 -21.29 12.22
C PRO A 400 3.66 -22.63 11.49
N ASP A 401 3.68 -22.63 10.16
CA ASP A 401 4.00 -23.79 9.32
C ASP A 401 5.44 -24.28 9.57
N VAL A 402 6.40 -23.37 9.65
CA VAL A 402 7.81 -23.68 9.94
C VAL A 402 7.99 -24.10 11.39
N VAL A 403 7.30 -23.46 12.33
CA VAL A 403 7.35 -23.84 13.75
C VAL A 403 6.88 -25.28 13.98
N ARG A 404 5.92 -25.76 13.20
CA ARG A 404 5.50 -27.17 13.25
C ARG A 404 6.63 -28.12 12.86
N GLU A 405 7.60 -27.71 12.07
CA GLU A 405 8.73 -28.56 11.69
C GLU A 405 9.85 -28.53 12.75
N VAL A 406 9.89 -27.53 13.63
CA VAL A 406 10.97 -27.41 14.63
C VAL A 406 10.97 -28.61 15.57
N SER A 407 12.16 -29.18 15.80
CA SER A 407 12.38 -30.32 16.69
C SER A 407 11.94 -30.00 18.13
N LYS A 408 11.38 -31.00 18.81
CA LYS A 408 10.96 -30.91 20.23
C LYS A 408 12.12 -30.58 21.18
N HIS A 409 13.37 -30.81 20.76
CA HIS A 409 14.56 -30.57 21.57
C HIS A 409 14.98 -29.09 21.60
N ILE A 410 14.37 -28.23 20.76
CA ILE A 410 14.53 -26.79 20.84
C ILE A 410 13.59 -26.24 21.93
N SER A 411 14.15 -25.55 22.92
CA SER A 411 13.36 -25.02 24.03
C SER A 411 12.35 -23.98 23.55
N ARG A 412 11.15 -23.98 24.16
CA ARG A 412 10.09 -23.00 23.86
C ARG A 412 10.56 -21.56 24.13
N THR A 413 11.38 -21.37 25.17
CA THR A 413 11.96 -20.06 25.50
C THR A 413 12.86 -19.55 24.40
N ARG A 414 13.75 -20.39 23.84
CA ARG A 414 14.59 -20.02 22.71
C ARG A 414 13.72 -19.68 21.49
N LEU A 415 12.77 -20.56 21.16
CA LEU A 415 11.93 -20.42 19.97
C LEU A 415 11.05 -19.16 19.98
N ARG A 416 10.61 -18.70 21.17
CA ARG A 416 9.80 -17.48 21.34
C ARG A 416 10.47 -16.21 20.80
N TYR A 417 11.80 -16.18 20.76
CA TYR A 417 12.58 -15.01 20.37
C TYR A 417 13.25 -15.13 19.01
N VAL A 418 13.03 -16.23 18.28
CA VAL A 418 13.58 -16.42 16.93
C VAL A 418 12.75 -15.62 15.94
N THR A 419 13.43 -14.86 15.07
CA THR A 419 12.81 -14.15 13.96
C THR A 419 12.91 -14.96 12.65
N VAL A 420 12.07 -14.62 11.67
CA VAL A 420 12.16 -15.18 10.31
C VAL A 420 13.43 -14.75 9.56
N HIS A 421 14.20 -13.82 10.12
CA HIS A 421 15.43 -13.29 9.55
C HIS A 421 16.68 -13.82 10.25
N ASP A 422 16.54 -14.55 11.36
CA ASP A 422 17.70 -15.02 12.10
C ASP A 422 18.46 -16.09 11.31
N ASP A 423 19.78 -15.96 11.25
CA ASP A 423 20.68 -16.95 10.66
C ASP A 423 21.08 -18.04 11.67
N ILE A 424 20.27 -18.24 12.72
CA ILE A 424 20.49 -19.31 13.70
C ILE A 424 20.13 -20.66 13.10
N GLU A 425 21.01 -21.64 13.24
CA GLU A 425 20.71 -23.02 12.85
C GLU A 425 19.73 -23.66 13.84
N LEU A 426 18.69 -24.29 13.28
CA LEU A 426 17.67 -25.04 13.99
C LEU A 426 17.58 -26.46 13.43
N SER A 427 17.31 -27.42 14.31
CA SER A 427 16.96 -28.78 13.92
C SER A 427 15.46 -28.87 13.64
N PHE A 428 15.11 -29.40 12.47
CA PHE A 428 13.74 -29.60 12.01
C PHE A 428 13.46 -31.08 11.76
N VAL A 429 12.18 -31.43 11.67
CA VAL A 429 11.67 -32.74 11.28
C VAL A 429 10.71 -32.54 10.12
N CYS A 430 11.04 -33.13 8.97
CA CYS A 430 10.25 -32.96 7.77
C CYS A 430 8.85 -33.52 7.94
N ARG A 431 7.82 -32.75 7.58
CA ARG A 431 6.43 -33.21 7.66
C ARG A 431 6.01 -34.15 6.52
N THR A 432 6.85 -34.31 5.49
CA THR A 432 6.61 -35.23 4.38
C THR A 432 7.25 -36.58 4.65
N CYS A 433 8.57 -36.62 4.84
CA CYS A 433 9.32 -37.87 5.02
C CYS A 433 9.75 -38.13 6.46
N TYR A 434 9.38 -37.32 7.45
CA TYR A 434 9.74 -37.49 8.87
C TYR A 434 11.25 -37.55 9.20
N ALA A 435 12.13 -37.37 8.22
CA ALA A 435 13.57 -37.29 8.47
C ALA A 435 13.93 -35.97 9.19
N PRO A 436 14.92 -36.01 10.09
CA PRO A 436 15.50 -34.80 10.64
C PRO A 436 16.29 -34.08 9.54
N TYR A 437 16.41 -32.77 9.67
CA TYR A 437 17.30 -31.94 8.85
C TYR A 437 17.63 -30.65 9.58
N ARG A 438 18.73 -30.00 9.20
CA ARG A 438 19.19 -28.74 9.81
C ARG A 438 19.27 -27.63 8.79
N MET A 439 18.87 -26.43 9.16
CA MET A 439 19.06 -25.21 8.38
C MET A 439 18.84 -23.97 9.24
N THR A 440 19.19 -22.80 8.73
CA THR A 440 18.89 -21.55 9.42
C THR A 440 17.39 -21.25 9.38
N ALA A 441 16.88 -20.55 10.41
CA ALA A 441 15.49 -20.08 10.42
C ALA A 441 15.19 -19.23 9.17
N ARG A 442 16.13 -18.35 8.78
CA ARG A 442 16.06 -17.58 7.53
C ARG A 442 15.94 -18.46 6.30
N ALA A 443 16.87 -19.41 6.10
CA ALA A 443 16.87 -20.28 4.91
C ALA A 443 15.58 -21.12 4.83
N ARG A 444 15.05 -21.59 5.96
CA ARG A 444 13.77 -22.29 5.96
C ARG A 444 12.60 -21.38 5.55
N CYS A 445 12.66 -20.11 5.96
CA CYS A 445 11.63 -19.14 5.64
C CYS A 445 11.65 -18.66 4.19
N THR A 446 12.79 -18.72 3.48
CA THR A 446 12.85 -18.43 2.04
C THR A 446 12.17 -19.51 1.21
N VAL A 447 12.15 -20.75 1.69
CA VAL A 447 11.40 -21.85 1.06
C VAL A 447 9.88 -21.58 1.17
N PRO A 448 9.13 -21.59 0.04
CA PRO A 448 7.70 -21.34 0.03
C PRO A 448 6.90 -22.27 0.93
N ARG A 449 5.74 -21.79 1.40
CA ARG A 449 4.83 -22.58 2.24
C ARG A 449 4.40 -23.85 1.51
N GLY A 450 4.39 -24.96 2.23
CA GLY A 450 3.99 -26.27 1.69
C GLY A 450 5.06 -26.99 0.86
N VAL A 451 6.21 -26.36 0.58
CA VAL A 451 7.35 -27.01 -0.06
C VAL A 451 8.24 -27.63 1.02
N PRO A 452 8.56 -28.94 0.95
CA PRO A 452 9.50 -29.57 1.86
C PRO A 452 10.89 -28.97 1.68
N ALA A 453 11.53 -28.58 2.78
CA ALA A 453 12.88 -28.02 2.75
C ALA A 453 13.98 -29.06 2.98
N CYS A 454 13.64 -30.29 3.40
CA CYS A 454 14.64 -31.31 3.64
C CYS A 454 15.26 -31.83 2.34
N SER A 455 16.55 -32.13 2.40
CA SER A 455 17.37 -32.69 1.32
C SER A 455 16.72 -33.92 0.69
N LYS A 456 16.28 -34.89 1.48
CA LYS A 456 15.65 -36.14 0.99
C LYS A 456 14.44 -35.90 0.09
N CYS A 457 13.50 -35.05 0.51
CA CYS A 457 12.31 -34.73 -0.29
C CYS A 457 12.65 -33.86 -1.50
N PHE A 458 13.61 -32.94 -1.36
CA PHE A 458 14.09 -32.10 -2.45
C PHE A 458 14.74 -32.96 -3.55
N LEU A 459 15.67 -33.83 -3.20
CA LEU A 459 16.35 -34.75 -4.12
C LEU A 459 15.36 -35.69 -4.82
N THR A 460 14.42 -36.28 -4.07
CA THR A 460 13.37 -37.13 -4.66
C THR A 460 12.55 -36.36 -5.70
N SER A 461 12.19 -35.12 -5.38
CA SER A 461 11.42 -34.28 -6.31
C SER A 461 12.25 -33.96 -7.56
N SER A 462 13.54 -33.60 -7.38
CA SER A 462 14.47 -33.33 -8.47
C SER A 462 14.62 -34.53 -9.42
N GLN A 463 14.86 -35.73 -8.88
CA GLN A 463 14.98 -36.96 -9.67
C GLN A 463 13.74 -37.24 -10.53
N VAL A 464 12.53 -37.11 -9.96
CA VAL A 464 11.28 -37.32 -10.71
C VAL A 464 11.12 -36.28 -11.83
N LEU A 465 11.55 -35.03 -11.62
CA LEU A 465 11.50 -34.00 -12.64
C LEU A 465 12.46 -34.29 -13.78
N THR A 466 13.69 -34.72 -13.47
CA THR A 466 14.69 -35.11 -14.46
C THR A 466 14.22 -36.31 -15.29
N GLU A 467 13.67 -37.36 -14.65
CA GLU A 467 13.07 -38.51 -15.34
C GLU A 467 11.91 -38.07 -16.27
N ALA A 468 11.07 -37.13 -15.82
CA ALA A 468 9.97 -36.62 -16.63
C ALA A 468 10.46 -35.77 -17.83
N GLN A 469 11.55 -35.03 -17.67
CA GLN A 469 12.18 -34.28 -18.77
C GLN A 469 12.81 -35.21 -19.81
N GLN A 470 13.51 -36.27 -19.37
CA GLN A 470 14.08 -37.28 -20.25
C GLN A 470 13.01 -38.01 -21.08
N GLN A 471 11.81 -38.21 -20.53
CA GLN A 471 10.67 -38.80 -21.27
C GLN A 471 10.05 -37.84 -22.32
N HIS A 472 10.41 -36.56 -22.33
CA HIS A 472 9.87 -35.53 -23.22
C HIS A 472 10.93 -34.97 -24.19
N GLN A 473 11.90 -35.79 -24.61
CA GLN A 473 13.04 -35.40 -25.46
C GLN A 473 12.70 -34.70 -26.80
N HIS A 474 11.43 -34.59 -27.23
CA HIS A 474 11.02 -33.97 -28.51
C HIS A 474 9.96 -32.85 -28.40
N GLY A 475 9.93 -32.10 -27.30
CA GLY A 475 9.10 -30.90 -27.28
C GLY A 475 9.52 -29.94 -26.18
N GLY A 476 9.68 -28.67 -26.53
CA GLY A 476 10.16 -27.59 -25.65
C GLY A 476 9.39 -27.44 -24.33
N VAL A 477 9.84 -26.50 -23.49
CA VAL A 477 9.41 -26.28 -22.10
C VAL A 477 7.88 -26.33 -21.91
N LYS A 478 7.34 -27.52 -21.64
CA LYS A 478 5.93 -27.74 -21.30
C LYS A 478 5.81 -27.88 -19.79
N ALA A 479 4.72 -27.35 -19.24
CA ALA A 479 4.35 -27.57 -17.85
C ALA A 479 4.28 -29.09 -17.56
N LEU A 480 4.75 -29.51 -16.37
CA LEU A 480 4.75 -30.93 -15.97
C LEU A 480 3.43 -31.62 -16.32
N SER A 481 3.50 -32.81 -16.90
CA SER A 481 2.29 -33.57 -17.17
C SER A 481 1.55 -33.90 -15.87
N ALA A 482 0.22 -34.04 -15.93
CA ALA A 482 -0.56 -34.47 -14.76
C ALA A 482 -0.08 -35.83 -14.22
N ARG A 483 0.50 -36.68 -15.09
CA ARG A 483 1.13 -37.96 -14.73
C ARG A 483 2.41 -37.76 -13.92
N ALA A 484 3.32 -36.88 -14.36
CA ALA A 484 4.54 -36.56 -13.61
C ALA A 484 4.22 -36.00 -12.21
N ARG A 485 3.25 -35.06 -12.12
CA ARG A 485 2.77 -34.54 -10.83
C ARG A 485 2.23 -35.63 -9.90
N ARG A 486 1.49 -36.60 -10.44
CA ARG A 486 0.99 -37.74 -9.66
C ARG A 486 2.13 -38.63 -9.15
N ARG A 487 3.15 -38.91 -9.98
CA ARG A 487 4.33 -39.70 -9.56
C ARG A 487 5.10 -39.05 -8.41
N VAL A 488 5.35 -37.74 -8.48
CA VAL A 488 6.00 -36.99 -7.37
C VAL A 488 5.21 -37.17 -6.08
N ARG A 489 3.89 -36.96 -6.12
CA ARG A 489 3.01 -37.14 -4.96
C ARG A 489 3.04 -38.57 -4.44
N GLN A 490 3.04 -39.57 -5.32
CA GLN A 490 3.09 -40.97 -4.93
C GLN A 490 4.42 -41.36 -4.28
N ARG A 491 5.57 -40.95 -4.84
CA ARG A 491 6.90 -41.17 -4.21
C ARG A 491 7.00 -40.45 -2.85
N ALA A 492 6.50 -39.22 -2.75
CA ALA A 492 6.44 -38.50 -1.47
C ALA A 492 5.56 -39.23 -0.43
N LEU A 493 4.41 -39.79 -0.85
CA LEU A 493 3.55 -40.62 0.01
C LEU A 493 4.23 -41.92 0.44
N GLN A 494 4.99 -42.58 -0.45
CA GLN A 494 5.75 -43.78 -0.13
C GLN A 494 6.83 -43.48 0.92
N LEU A 495 7.62 -42.42 0.73
CA LEU A 495 8.61 -41.97 1.72
C LEU A 495 7.96 -41.61 3.06
N SER A 496 6.79 -40.97 3.01
CA SER A 496 6.02 -40.63 4.20
C SER A 496 5.60 -41.88 4.96
N ARG A 497 5.05 -42.88 4.27
CA ARG A 497 4.62 -44.16 4.87
C ARG A 497 5.81 -44.93 5.45
N SER A 498 6.92 -45.00 4.72
CA SER A 498 8.10 -45.76 5.18
C SER A 498 8.69 -45.17 6.46
N ASN A 499 8.76 -43.84 6.56
CA ASN A 499 9.39 -43.17 7.71
C ASN A 499 8.45 -42.91 8.89
N ARG A 500 7.16 -43.16 8.74
CA ARG A 500 6.19 -43.11 9.84
C ARG A 500 6.12 -44.43 10.63
N HIS A 501 6.94 -45.42 10.27
CA HIS A 501 7.07 -46.66 11.04
C HIS A 501 7.61 -46.38 12.45
N LYS A 502 7.09 -47.09 13.46
CA LYS A 502 7.43 -46.88 14.88
C LYS A 502 8.94 -46.89 15.13
N GLU A 503 9.65 -47.86 14.55
CA GLU A 503 11.10 -47.99 14.71
C GLU A 503 11.87 -46.83 14.06
N ARG A 504 11.45 -46.38 12.87
CA ARG A 504 12.11 -45.25 12.22
C ARG A 504 11.88 -43.94 12.96
N LEU A 505 10.68 -43.74 13.52
CA LEU A 505 10.41 -42.61 14.40
C LEU A 505 11.25 -42.67 15.69
N ALA A 506 11.47 -43.86 16.24
CA ALA A 506 12.37 -44.05 17.38
C ALA A 506 13.82 -43.76 17.00
N ALA A 507 14.29 -44.23 15.84
CA ALA A 507 15.63 -43.91 15.33
C ALA A 507 15.82 -42.40 15.14
N THR A 508 14.86 -41.71 14.51
CA THR A 508 14.89 -40.24 14.39
C THR A 508 14.88 -39.54 15.75
N ALA A 509 14.12 -40.04 16.73
CA ALA A 509 14.14 -39.50 18.08
C ALA A 509 15.50 -39.68 18.76
N ASN A 510 16.18 -40.80 18.52
CA ASN A 510 17.53 -41.06 19.02
C ASN A 510 18.55 -40.12 18.35
N GLU A 511 18.53 -39.99 17.02
CA GLU A 511 19.38 -39.06 16.26
C GLU A 511 19.26 -37.62 16.80
N LEU A 512 18.03 -37.15 17.02
CA LEU A 512 17.77 -35.82 17.57
C LEU A 512 18.25 -35.66 19.02
N SER A 513 18.28 -36.75 19.80
CA SER A 513 18.74 -36.76 21.18
C SER A 513 20.27 -36.75 21.28
N HIS A 514 20.97 -37.39 20.34
CA HIS A 514 22.43 -37.39 20.26
C HIS A 514 23.02 -36.02 19.93
N ARG A 515 22.21 -35.10 19.37
CA ARG A 515 22.62 -33.71 19.05
C ARG A 515 23.92 -33.66 18.22
N ASP A 516 24.11 -34.61 17.30
CA ASP A 516 25.26 -34.56 16.40
C ASP A 516 25.15 -33.31 15.52
N ASN A 517 25.93 -32.29 15.87
CA ASN A 517 25.86 -30.96 15.27
C ASN A 517 26.80 -30.83 14.07
N ALA A 518 27.65 -31.81 13.82
CA ALA A 518 28.61 -31.79 12.72
C ALA A 518 27.97 -32.16 11.38
N LEU A 519 26.97 -33.04 11.39
CA LEU A 519 26.25 -33.50 10.19
C LEU A 519 24.93 -32.72 10.02
N LYS A 520 24.74 -32.13 8.83
CA LYS A 520 23.53 -31.35 8.50
C LYS A 520 22.36 -32.21 8.00
N ASP A 521 22.67 -33.40 7.49
CA ASP A 521 21.74 -34.37 6.89
C ASP A 521 21.87 -35.76 7.51
#